data_AF-A0A9P0TIV3-F1
#
_entry.id   AF-A0A9P0TIV3-F1
#
_cell.length_a   1.000
_cell.length_b   1.000
_cell.length_c   1.000
_cell.angle_alpha   90.00
_cell.angle_beta   90.00
_cell.angle_gamma   90.00
#
_symmetry.space_group_name_H-M   'P 1'
#
loop_
_entity.id
_entity.type
_entity.pdbx_description
1 polymer ?
#
loop_
_entity_poly.entity_id
_entity_poly.type
_entity_poly.pdbx_seq_one_letter_code
_entity_poly.pdbx_strand_id
1 'polypeptide(L)'
;MSVDAETTLVPLRKLFNERFELRFSRPQVDTYTTCEDLMVKIKSKTLNENAKKTYSAEYMIHKRRANKFYNKMKEITKKCKEDDVVDL
;
A
#
# COMPACT_ATOMS: atom_id res chain seq x y z
N MET A 1 -21.95 3.97 -35.45
CA MET A 1 -20.52 4.27 -35.64
C MET A 1 -19.80 3.75 -34.42
N SER A 2 -19.22 2.56 -34.54
CA SER A 2 -18.55 1.85 -33.45
C SER A 2 -17.16 2.46 -33.30
N VAL A 3 -16.89 3.16 -32.19
CA VAL A 3 -15.56 3.70 -31.92
C VAL A 3 -14.78 2.59 -31.22
N ASP A 4 -13.80 2.03 -31.94
CA ASP A 4 -13.01 0.91 -31.48
C ASP A 4 -12.29 1.24 -30.15
N ALA A 5 -12.50 0.39 -29.15
CA ALA A 5 -11.97 0.53 -27.79
C ALA A 5 -10.43 0.62 -27.72
N GLU A 6 -9.74 0.34 -28.81
CA GLU A 6 -8.28 0.44 -28.94
C GLU A 6 -7.77 1.88 -29.01
N THR A 7 -8.58 2.83 -29.50
CA THR A 7 -8.16 4.23 -29.68
C THR A 7 -8.17 5.02 -28.36
N THR A 8 -9.00 4.62 -27.40
CA THR A 8 -9.13 5.28 -26.07
C THR A 8 -8.14 4.76 -25.03
N LEU A 9 -7.50 3.60 -25.25
CA LEU A 9 -6.54 3.00 -24.31
C LEU A 9 -5.13 3.63 -24.40
N VAL A 10 -4.72 4.10 -25.58
CA VAL A 10 -3.40 4.71 -25.78
C VAL A 10 -3.21 6.02 -24.99
N PRO A 11 -4.20 6.94 -24.93
CA PRO A 11 -4.14 8.13 -24.08
C PRO A 11 -4.06 7.80 -22.59
N LEU A 12 -4.84 6.82 -22.12
CA LEU A 12 -4.84 6.39 -20.73
C LEU A 12 -3.48 5.84 -20.32
N ARG A 13 -2.88 4.98 -21.15
CA ARG A 13 -1.56 4.39 -20.86
C ARG A 13 -0.46 5.44 -20.71
N LYS A 14 -0.44 6.48 -21.56
CA LYS A 14 0.51 7.61 -21.40
C LYS A 14 0.25 8.40 -20.14
N LEU A 15 -1.01 8.73 -19.86
CA LEU A 15 -1.40 9.53 -18.70
C LEU A 15 -1.04 8.83 -17.39
N PHE A 16 -1.22 7.51 -17.31
CA PHE A 16 -0.83 6.70 -16.15
C PHE A 16 0.69 6.63 -15.95
N ASN A 17 1.44 6.45 -17.04
CA ASN A 17 2.91 6.39 -16.98
C ASN A 17 3.52 7.75 -16.61
N GLU A 18 3.00 8.85 -17.15
CA GLU A 18 3.56 10.20 -16.98
C GLU A 18 3.16 10.85 -15.65
N ARG A 19 1.92 10.64 -15.19
CA ARG A 19 1.42 11.30 -13.97
C ARG A 19 1.59 10.49 -12.70
N PHE A 20 1.64 9.16 -12.81
CA PHE A 20 1.63 8.27 -11.63
C PHE A 20 2.87 7.37 -11.55
N GLU A 21 3.77 7.42 -12.53
CA GLU A 21 4.94 6.53 -12.65
C GLU A 21 4.59 5.02 -12.58
N LEU A 22 3.34 4.65 -12.87
CA LEU A 22 2.82 3.29 -12.76
C LEU A 22 3.24 2.47 -13.98
N ARG A 23 4.35 1.74 -13.89
CA ARG A 23 4.81 0.85 -14.96
C ARG A 23 4.16 -0.52 -14.81
N PHE A 24 3.31 -0.90 -15.77
CA PHE A 24 2.70 -2.25 -15.90
C PHE A 24 3.72 -3.40 -16.07
N SER A 25 5.02 -3.11 -16.19
CA SER A 25 6.07 -4.08 -16.48
C SER A 25 6.76 -4.66 -15.25
N ARG A 26 6.44 -4.20 -14.05
CA ARG A 26 6.92 -4.80 -12.79
C ARG A 26 5.69 -5.23 -12.00
N PRO A 27 5.67 -6.43 -11.38
CA PRO A 27 4.68 -6.72 -10.36
C PRO A 27 4.80 -5.60 -9.33
N GLN A 28 3.78 -4.74 -9.27
CA GLN A 28 3.69 -3.76 -8.22
C GLN A 28 3.50 -4.59 -6.96
N VAL A 29 4.54 -4.67 -6.14
CA VAL A 29 4.46 -5.32 -4.84
C VAL A 29 3.63 -4.36 -3.98
N ASP A 30 2.31 -4.46 -4.14
CA ASP A 30 1.31 -3.71 -3.36
C ASP A 30 1.24 -4.23 -1.91
N THR A 31 2.07 -5.22 -1.59
CA THR A 31 2.23 -5.73 -0.25
C THR A 31 3.26 -4.91 0.49
N TYR A 32 2.81 -4.35 1.60
CA TYR A 32 3.64 -3.74 2.62
C TYR A 32 4.69 -4.75 3.14
N THR A 33 5.84 -4.87 2.48
CA THR A 33 6.87 -5.89 2.80
C THR A 33 7.62 -5.60 4.09
N THR A 34 7.56 -4.37 4.61
CA THR A 34 8.33 -3.97 5.79
C THR A 34 7.98 -4.81 7.02
N CYS A 35 6.74 -5.29 7.15
CA CYS A 35 6.35 -6.22 8.22
C CYS A 35 7.09 -7.55 8.10
N GLU A 36 7.14 -8.10 6.90
CA GLU A 36 7.77 -9.38 6.58
C GLU A 36 9.29 -9.27 6.73
N ASP A 37 9.89 -8.20 6.21
CA ASP A 37 11.31 -7.91 6.29
C ASP A 37 11.79 -7.79 7.75
N LEU A 38 11.04 -7.07 8.59
CA LEU A 38 11.34 -6.95 10.01
C LEU A 38 11.19 -8.30 10.72
N MET A 39 10.16 -9.09 10.37
CA MET A 39 9.94 -10.40 10.98
C MET A 39 11.05 -11.40 10.62
N VAL A 40 11.55 -11.37 9.39
CA VAL A 40 12.70 -12.17 8.95
C VAL A 40 13.95 -11.80 9.75
N LYS A 41 14.22 -10.49 9.93
CA LYS A 41 15.36 -10.01 10.71
C LYS A 41 15.27 -10.41 12.19
N ILE A 42 14.07 -10.33 12.80
CA ILE A 42 13.85 -10.77 14.18
C ILE A 42 14.13 -12.27 14.36
N LYS A 43 13.73 -13.10 13.37
CA LYS A 43 13.92 -14.56 13.39
C LYS A 43 15.32 -15.01 12.95
N SER A 44 16.18 -14.10 12.50
CA SER A 44 17.50 -14.45 12.00
C SER A 44 18.38 -15.06 13.10
N LYS A 45 19.03 -16.18 12.79
CA LYS A 45 20.02 -16.81 13.67
C LYS A 45 21.38 -16.12 13.64
N THR A 46 21.63 -15.29 12.63
CA THR A 46 22.94 -14.63 12.42
C THR A 46 23.04 -13.25 13.07
N LEU A 47 21.90 -12.68 13.49
CA LEU A 47 21.84 -11.36 14.12
C LEU A 47 22.02 -11.45 15.64
N ASN A 48 22.71 -10.46 16.21
CA ASN A 48 22.87 -10.34 17.65
C ASN A 48 21.54 -9.95 18.34
N GLU A 49 21.44 -10.22 19.64
CA GLU A 49 20.22 -9.97 20.42
C GLU A 49 19.83 -8.49 20.50
N ASN A 50 20.82 -7.58 20.48
CA ASN A 50 20.53 -6.15 20.50
C ASN A 50 19.85 -5.69 19.19
N ALA A 51 20.34 -6.15 18.05
CA ALA A 51 19.75 -5.89 16.74
C ALA A 51 18.34 -6.46 16.65
N LYS A 52 18.11 -7.68 17.16
CA LYS A 52 16.76 -8.26 17.21
C LYS A 52 15.79 -7.44 18.06
N LYS A 53 16.25 -6.89 19.19
CA LYS A 53 15.44 -5.97 20.01
C LYS A 53 15.08 -4.69 19.25
N THR A 54 16.03 -4.11 18.53
CA THR A 54 15.79 -2.94 17.68
C THR A 54 14.76 -3.25 16.59
N TYR A 55 14.93 -4.35 15.85
CA TYR A 55 13.95 -4.74 14.82
C TYR A 55 12.57 -5.06 15.40
N SER A 56 12.50 -5.62 16.61
CA SER A 56 11.23 -5.84 17.32
C SER A 56 10.55 -4.52 17.69
N ALA A 57 11.31 -3.51 18.14
CA ALA A 57 10.79 -2.18 18.42
C ALA A 57 10.28 -1.49 17.14
N GLU A 58 11.05 -1.55 16.05
CA GLU A 58 10.66 -1.04 14.74
C GLU A 58 9.37 -1.70 14.23
N TYR A 59 9.25 -3.02 14.39
CA TYR A 59 8.06 -3.78 14.02
C TYR A 59 6.83 -3.32 14.83
N MET A 60 6.97 -3.13 16.14
CA MET A 60 5.89 -2.62 16.99
C MET A 60 5.46 -1.20 16.60
N ILE A 61 6.40 -0.29 16.37
CA ILE A 61 6.11 1.09 15.95
C ILE A 61 5.39 1.07 14.62
N HIS A 62 5.91 0.29 13.67
CA HIS A 62 5.30 0.16 12.36
C HIS A 62 3.85 -0.34 12.46
N LYS A 63 3.60 -1.44 13.18
CA LYS A 63 2.25 -1.99 13.35
C LYS A 63 1.28 -0.99 13.99
N ARG A 64 1.76 -0.19 14.97
CA ARG A 64 0.95 0.89 15.57
C ARG A 64 0.59 1.98 14.55
N ARG A 65 1.54 2.39 13.70
CA ARG A 65 1.29 3.38 12.65
C ARG A 65 0.30 2.87 11.61
N ALA A 66 0.47 1.63 11.14
CA ALA A 66 -0.46 0.98 10.23
C ALA A 66 -1.87 0.90 10.82
N ASN A 67 -2.00 0.45 12.08
CA ASN A 67 -3.30 0.40 12.75
C ASN A 67 -3.96 1.78 12.86
N LYS A 68 -3.19 2.83 13.18
CA LYS A 68 -3.72 4.21 13.22
C LYS A 68 -4.28 4.62 11.85
N PHE A 69 -3.56 4.32 10.79
CA PHE A 69 -3.99 4.61 9.42
C PHE A 69 -5.27 3.85 9.05
N TYR A 70 -5.30 2.52 9.24
CA TYR A 70 -6.46 1.70 8.93
C TYR A 70 -7.68 2.05 9.78
N ASN A 71 -7.49 2.39 11.06
CA ASN A 71 -8.58 2.86 11.91
C ASN A 71 -9.15 4.18 11.40
N LYS A 72 -8.30 5.10 10.94
CA LYS A 72 -8.75 6.37 10.37
C LYS A 72 -9.50 6.16 9.05
N MET A 73 -9.00 5.28 8.19
CA MET A 73 -9.71 4.88 6.97
C MET A 73 -11.09 4.31 7.27
N LYS A 74 -11.21 3.41 8.25
CA LYS A 74 -12.50 2.84 8.67
C LYS A 74 -13.44 3.93 9.20
N GLU A 75 -12.94 4.85 10.02
CA GLU A 75 -13.72 5.99 10.53
C GLU A 75 -14.26 6.86 9.39
N ILE A 76 -13.41 7.22 8.43
CA ILE A 76 -13.81 8.03 7.26
C ILE A 76 -14.80 7.27 6.39
N THR A 77 -14.52 6.00 6.08
CA THR A 77 -15.42 5.15 5.28
C THR A 77 -16.79 5.03 5.93
N LYS A 78 -16.84 4.94 7.27
CA LYS A 78 -18.09 4.92 8.02
C LYS A 78 -18.84 6.25 7.87
N LYS A 79 -18.16 7.39 8.08
CA LYS A 79 -18.75 8.73 7.90
C LYS A 79 -19.29 8.94 6.49
N CYS A 80 -18.54 8.58 5.47
CA CYS A 80 -18.98 8.68 4.07
C CYS A 80 -20.17 7.77 3.72
N LYS A 81 -20.45 6.73 4.51
CA LYS A 81 -21.63 5.87 4.34
C LYS A 81 -22.84 6.35 5.14
N GLU A 82 -22.61 7.11 6.21
CA GLU A 82 -23.67 7.69 7.05
C GLU A 82 -24.16 9.02 6.49
N ASP A 83 -23.27 9.77 5.85
CA ASP A 83 -23.59 10.94 5.04
C ASP A 83 -23.89 10.47 3.59
N ASP A 84 -25.16 10.29 3.22
CA ASP A 84 -25.67 9.95 1.87
C ASP A 84 -25.35 11.03 0.79
N VAL A 85 -24.11 11.53 0.71
CA VAL A 85 -23.71 12.66 -0.16
C VAL A 85 -22.59 12.28 -1.14
N VAL A 86 -22.18 11.01 -1.21
CA VAL A 86 -21.26 10.58 -2.27
C VAL A 86 -21.81 9.33 -2.95
N ASP A 87 -22.64 9.54 -3.96
CA ASP A 87 -22.80 8.58 -5.07
C ASP A 87 -21.42 8.38 -5.71
N LEU A 88 -20.90 7.16 -5.59
CA LEU A 88 -19.74 6.65 -6.35
C LEU A 88 -20.24 5.84 -7.54
#